data_AF-A0A917MWF0-F1
#
_entry.id   AF-A0A917MWF0-F1
#
_cell.length_a   1.000
_cell.length_b   1.000
_cell.length_c   1.000
_cell.angle_alpha   90.00
_cell.angle_beta   90.00
_cell.angle_gamma   90.00
#
_symmetry.space_group_name_H-M   'P 1'
#
loop_
_entity.id
_entity.type
_entity.pdbx_description
1 polymer ?
#
loop_
_entity_poly.entity_id
_entity_poly.type
_entity_poly.pdbx_seq_one_letter_code
_entity_poly.pdbx_strand_id
1 'polypeptide(L)'
;MKTNKDDLRNTGYAYTIPLGRAGRLHADSLKKHIDSETFHYKQWPVTFVSPVKINQYKAEYTNTSGALSYTLAISVSNNEVHVICDCDRKVEMLCHHAYGALKYLITTGGEEYFLELGKILQTKKDTP
;
A
#
# COMPACT_ATOMS: atom_id res chain seq x y z
N MET A 1 10.35 18.46 11.89
CA MET A 1 9.20 19.24 11.44
C MET A 1 7.98 18.63 12.13
N LYS A 2 7.19 19.41 12.88
CA LYS A 2 5.98 18.89 13.55
C LYS A 2 4.81 19.11 12.60
N THR A 3 4.27 18.04 12.04
CA THR A 3 3.06 18.04 11.21
C THR A 3 1.86 18.32 12.12
N ASN A 4 1.04 19.34 11.85
CA ASN A 4 -0.14 19.61 12.67
C ASN A 4 -1.21 18.55 12.40
N LYS A 5 -2.11 18.31 13.36
CA LYS A 5 -3.24 17.37 13.19
C LYS A 5 -4.16 17.77 12.01
N ASP A 6 -4.19 19.06 11.68
CA ASP A 6 -4.95 19.60 10.55
C ASP A 6 -4.27 19.32 9.19
N ASP A 7 -2.98 18.96 9.18
CA ASP A 7 -2.22 18.63 7.97
C ASP A 7 -2.31 17.13 7.59
N LEU A 8 -3.08 16.33 8.35
CA LEU A 8 -3.23 14.90 8.13
C LEU A 8 -4.12 14.60 6.92
N ARG A 9 -3.67 13.70 6.04
CA ARG A 9 -4.47 13.22 4.90
C ARG A 9 -5.51 12.22 5.37
N ASN A 10 -6.64 12.14 4.66
CA ASN A 10 -7.50 10.96 4.73
C ASN A 10 -6.82 9.77 4.05
N THR A 11 -6.95 8.57 4.62
CA THR A 11 -6.44 7.34 4.01
C THR A 11 -7.01 7.06 2.61
N GLY A 12 -8.18 7.62 2.30
CA GLY A 12 -8.82 7.60 0.97
C GLY A 12 -8.10 8.41 -0.12
N TYR A 13 -7.18 9.30 0.25
CA TYR A 13 -6.27 9.93 -0.73
C TYR A 13 -5.08 9.02 -1.03
N ALA A 14 -4.42 9.18 -2.17
CA ALA A 14 -3.25 8.38 -2.49
C ALA A 14 -2.03 8.79 -1.64
N TYR A 15 -1.30 7.81 -1.13
CA TYR A 15 0.06 7.98 -0.63
C TYR A 15 1.05 7.36 -1.60
N THR A 16 2.08 8.11 -1.98
CA THR A 16 3.06 7.70 -2.98
C THR A 16 4.31 7.15 -2.31
N ILE A 17 4.75 5.97 -2.74
CA ILE A 17 5.99 5.32 -2.33
C ILE A 17 6.89 5.22 -3.57
N PRO A 18 8.07 5.86 -3.59
CA PRO A 18 9.01 5.69 -4.67
C PRO A 18 9.59 4.27 -4.64
N LEU A 19 9.63 3.62 -5.80
CA LEU A 19 10.34 2.35 -5.95
C LEU A 19 11.85 2.61 -6.05
N GLY A 20 12.63 1.69 -5.49
CA GLY A 20 14.09 1.73 -5.55
C GLY A 20 14.64 1.42 -6.94
N ARG A 21 15.96 1.25 -7.01
CA ARG A 21 16.64 0.84 -8.25
C ARG A 21 16.05 -0.49 -8.75
N ALA A 22 15.79 -0.57 -10.05
CA ALA A 22 15.13 -1.71 -10.71
C ALA A 22 13.67 -1.95 -10.29
N GLY A 23 12.96 -0.94 -9.76
CA GLY A 23 11.52 -1.05 -9.46
C GLY A 23 11.18 -1.86 -8.22
N ARG A 24 12.15 -2.08 -7.32
CA ARG A 24 11.98 -2.89 -6.12
C ARG A 24 11.53 -2.06 -4.92
N LEU A 25 10.72 -2.66 -4.04
CA LEU A 25 10.39 -2.09 -2.73
C LEU A 25 10.81 -3.05 -1.62
N HIS A 26 11.90 -2.71 -0.93
CA HIS A 26 12.37 -3.48 0.22
C HIS A 26 11.44 -3.29 1.43
N ALA A 27 11.20 -4.36 2.18
CA ALA A 27 10.38 -4.30 3.40
C ALA A 27 10.91 -3.31 4.45
N ASP A 28 12.23 -3.13 4.53
CA ASP A 28 12.83 -2.14 5.43
C ASP A 28 12.68 -0.70 4.95
N SER A 29 12.58 -0.49 3.64
CA SER A 29 12.28 0.84 3.08
C SER A 29 10.82 1.22 3.34
N LEU A 30 9.90 0.24 3.35
CA LEU A 30 8.50 0.45 3.68
C LEU A 30 8.28 1.04 5.09
N LYS A 31 9.15 0.72 6.07
CA LYS A 31 9.10 1.31 7.42
C LYS A 31 9.35 2.83 7.45
N LYS A 32 9.93 3.40 6.40
CA LYS A 32 10.13 4.86 6.27
C LYS A 32 8.86 5.60 5.82
N HIS A 33 7.81 4.86 5.49
CA HIS A 33 6.55 5.36 4.95
C HIS A 33 5.37 5.20 5.93
N ILE A 34 5.67 5.08 7.23
CA ILE A 34 4.68 5.03 8.31
C ILE A 34 4.98 6.14 9.31
N ASP A 35 3.93 6.71 9.89
CA ASP A 35 4.07 7.67 10.97
C ASP A 35 4.57 7.00 12.27
N SER A 36 5.06 7.83 13.20
CA SER A 36 5.60 7.34 14.47
C SER A 36 4.55 6.59 15.29
N GLU A 37 3.28 7.00 15.25
CA GLU A 37 2.19 6.31 15.94
C GLU A 37 2.03 4.87 15.41
N THR A 38 1.98 4.73 14.09
CA THR A 38 1.91 3.44 13.38
C THR A 38 3.16 2.60 13.64
N PHE A 39 4.34 3.20 13.70
CA PHE A 39 5.60 2.50 13.99
C PHE A 39 5.61 1.84 15.38
N HIS A 40 5.04 2.50 16.39
CA HIS A 40 5.05 2.00 17.78
C HIS A 40 3.94 0.98 18.08
N TYR A 41 3.02 0.71 17.16
CA TYR A 41 2.02 -0.33 17.34
C TYR A 41 2.71 -1.71 17.44
N LYS A 42 2.64 -2.37 18.60
CA LYS A 42 3.42 -3.59 18.88
C LYS A 42 2.90 -4.84 18.17
N GLN A 43 1.61 -4.89 17.85
CA GLN A 43 1.01 -6.01 17.13
C GLN A 43 0.19 -5.48 15.97
N TRP A 44 0.53 -5.99 14.80
CA TRP A 44 -0.06 -5.62 13.52
C TRP A 44 -0.87 -6.85 13.12
N PRO A 45 -2.16 -6.92 13.45
CA PRO A 45 -2.96 -8.06 13.05
C PRO A 45 -3.18 -8.00 11.53
N VAL A 46 -2.22 -8.52 10.77
CA VAL A 46 -2.41 -8.82 9.34
C VAL A 46 -2.91 -10.26 9.32
N THR A 47 -4.19 -10.47 9.02
CA THR A 47 -4.74 -11.82 9.11
C THR A 47 -5.12 -12.42 7.78
N PHE A 48 -5.34 -11.64 6.72
CA PHE A 48 -5.38 -12.17 5.36
C PHE A 48 -5.36 -11.03 4.34
N VAL A 49 -4.54 -11.14 3.29
CA VAL A 49 -4.63 -10.25 2.12
C VAL A 49 -5.07 -11.08 0.93
N SER A 50 -6.23 -10.75 0.36
CA SER A 50 -6.77 -11.42 -0.82
C SER A 50 -7.00 -10.45 -1.98
N PRO A 51 -6.68 -10.82 -3.23
CA PRO A 51 -7.03 -10.02 -4.38
C PRO A 51 -8.56 -9.96 -4.53
N VAL A 52 -9.10 -8.77 -4.78
CA VAL A 52 -10.52 -8.53 -5.09
C VAL A 52 -10.69 -8.36 -6.58
N LYS A 53 -9.93 -7.42 -7.15
CA LYS A 53 -10.05 -7.02 -8.55
C LYS A 53 -8.72 -6.49 -9.05
N ILE A 54 -8.35 -6.88 -10.26
CA ILE A 54 -7.18 -6.33 -10.95
C ILE A 54 -7.62 -5.89 -12.35
N ASN A 55 -7.61 -4.57 -12.58
CA ASN A 55 -7.88 -3.98 -13.88
C ASN A 55 -6.62 -3.30 -14.44
N GLN A 56 -6.75 -2.54 -15.53
CA GLN A 56 -5.62 -1.85 -16.18
C GLN A 56 -5.05 -0.64 -15.44
N TYR A 57 -5.71 -0.18 -14.37
CA TYR A 57 -5.33 1.03 -13.65
C TYR A 57 -4.89 0.74 -12.22
N LYS A 58 -5.53 -0.23 -11.56
CA LYS A 58 -5.26 -0.58 -10.17
C LYS A 58 -5.55 -2.04 -9.86
N ALA A 59 -4.89 -2.53 -8.83
CA ALA A 59 -5.22 -3.75 -8.13
C ALA A 59 -5.84 -3.41 -6.76
N GLU A 60 -6.93 -4.09 -6.44
CA GLU A 60 -7.65 -3.97 -5.18
C GLU A 60 -7.49 -5.26 -4.39
N TYR A 61 -7.18 -5.10 -3.11
CA TYR A 61 -7.00 -6.20 -2.16
C TYR A 61 -7.86 -5.95 -0.94
N THR A 62 -8.41 -7.02 -0.38
CA THR A 62 -9.03 -6.98 0.95
C THR A 62 -7.97 -7.34 1.98
N ASN A 63 -7.77 -6.49 2.97
CA ASN A 63 -6.99 -6.77 4.17
C ASN A 63 -7.95 -7.01 5.34
N THR A 64 -7.96 -8.23 5.85
CA THR A 64 -8.84 -8.64 6.95
C THR A 64 -8.06 -8.80 8.25
N SER A 65 -8.61 -8.24 9.33
CA SER A 65 -8.05 -8.23 10.67
C SER A 65 -9.15 -8.49 11.71
N GLY A 66 -9.31 -9.75 12.12
CA GLY A 66 -10.46 -10.15 12.93
C GLY A 66 -11.78 -9.88 12.21
N ALA A 67 -12.66 -9.08 12.83
CA ALA A 67 -13.94 -8.67 12.24
C ALA A 67 -13.85 -7.44 11.30
N LEU A 68 -12.67 -6.82 11.22
CA LEU A 68 -12.46 -5.62 10.40
C LEU A 68 -11.94 -6.03 9.03
N SER A 69 -12.48 -5.41 7.98
CA SER A 69 -12.09 -5.64 6.60
C SER A 69 -11.92 -4.30 5.90
N TYR A 70 -10.80 -4.11 5.24
CA TYR A 70 -10.44 -2.88 4.56
C TYR A 70 -9.99 -3.16 3.13
N THR A 71 -10.32 -2.25 2.22
CA THR A 71 -9.88 -2.29 0.83
C THR A 71 -8.61 -1.48 0.67
N LEU A 72 -7.58 -2.12 0.14
CA LEU A 72 -6.36 -1.49 -0.32
C LEU A 72 -6.39 -1.41 -1.84
N ALA A 73 -6.35 -0.20 -2.39
CA ALA A 73 -6.15 0.01 -3.82
C ALA A 73 -4.69 0.43 -4.09
N ILE A 74 -4.07 -0.26 -5.05
CA ILE A 74 -2.69 -0.06 -5.46
C ILE A 74 -2.65 0.23 -6.96
N SER A 75 -2.01 1.31 -7.35
CA SER A 75 -1.63 1.58 -8.75
C SER A 75 -0.13 1.81 -8.84
N VAL A 76 0.47 1.44 -9.96
CA VAL A 76 1.91 1.58 -10.18
C VAL A 76 2.14 2.39 -11.46
N SER A 77 2.87 3.49 -11.34
CA SER A 77 3.22 4.36 -12.47
C SER A 77 4.53 5.07 -12.21
N ASN A 78 5.31 5.35 -13.26
CA ASN A 78 6.53 6.18 -13.17
C ASN A 78 7.52 5.78 -12.07
N ASN A 79 7.70 4.47 -11.83
CA ASN A 79 8.55 3.95 -10.76
C ASN A 79 8.08 4.35 -9.34
N GLU A 80 6.77 4.52 -9.19
CA GLU A 80 6.09 4.84 -7.93
C GLU A 80 4.92 3.88 -7.71
N VAL A 81 4.64 3.60 -6.44
CA VAL A 81 3.45 2.88 -5.99
C VAL A 81 2.54 3.89 -5.30
N HIS A 82 1.31 4.02 -5.79
CA HIS A 82 0.29 4.84 -5.17
C HIS A 82 -0.69 3.94 -4.42
N VAL A 83 -0.92 4.27 -3.15
CA VAL A 83 -1.63 3.41 -2.20
C VAL A 83 -2.78 4.18 -1.58
N ILE A 84 -3.98 3.60 -1.63
CA ILE A 84 -5.21 4.13 -1.03
C ILE A 84 -5.78 3.06 -0.10
N CYS A 85 -6.23 3.47 1.09
CA CYS A 85 -6.87 2.58 2.07
C CYS A 85 -8.18 3.20 2.57
N ASP A 86 -9.24 2.40 2.66
CA ASP A 86 -10.59 2.86 3.04
C ASP A 86 -10.84 2.96 4.55
N CYS A 87 -9.82 2.75 5.41
CA CYS A 87 -9.99 2.63 6.87
C CYS A 87 -10.33 3.94 7.64
N ASP A 88 -10.83 4.97 6.95
CA ASP A 88 -11.23 6.30 7.45
C ASP A 88 -10.33 6.94 8.52
N ARG A 89 -9.01 6.74 8.42
CA ARG A 89 -8.04 7.35 9.33
C ARG A 89 -7.50 8.65 8.75
N LYS A 90 -7.19 9.58 9.65
CA LYS A 90 -6.30 10.72 9.39
C LYS A 90 -4.86 10.30 9.68
N VAL A 91 -4.00 10.35 8.68
CA VAL A 91 -2.60 9.93 8.78
C VAL A 91 -1.70 10.88 8.01
N GLU A 92 -0.43 10.97 8.37
CA GLU A 92 0.56 11.69 7.56
C GLU A 92 1.05 10.81 6.40
N MET A 93 1.24 9.51 6.67
CA MET A 93 1.85 8.56 5.72
C MET A 93 0.92 7.37 5.43
N LEU A 94 1.44 6.14 5.41
CA LEU A 94 0.62 4.95 5.37
C LEU A 94 -0.01 4.71 6.74
N CYS A 95 -1.30 4.36 6.74
CA CYS A 95 -1.89 3.74 7.92
C CYS A 95 -1.33 2.32 8.12
N HIS A 96 -1.45 1.82 9.34
CA HIS A 96 -1.03 0.47 9.69
C HIS A 96 -1.66 -0.64 8.83
N HIS A 97 -2.92 -0.49 8.37
CA HIS A 97 -3.56 -1.45 7.47
C HIS A 97 -2.88 -1.50 6.10
N ALA A 98 -2.59 -0.33 5.53
CA ALA A 98 -1.93 -0.24 4.24
C ALA A 98 -0.50 -0.80 4.32
N TYR A 99 0.26 -0.40 5.34
CA TYR A 99 1.59 -0.97 5.56
C TYR A 99 1.54 -2.49 5.74
N GLY A 100 0.63 -3.00 6.57
CA GLY A 100 0.55 -4.43 6.88
C GLY A 100 0.29 -5.25 5.62
N ALA A 101 -0.63 -4.77 4.77
CA ALA A 101 -0.93 -5.41 3.51
C ALA A 101 0.24 -5.31 2.52
N LEU A 102 0.88 -4.15 2.35
CA LEU A 102 2.06 -4.00 1.49
C LEU A 102 3.21 -4.91 1.93
N LYS A 103 3.46 -4.99 3.25
CA LYS A 103 4.47 -5.88 3.82
C LYS A 103 4.16 -7.35 3.50
N TYR A 104 2.89 -7.75 3.61
CA TYR A 104 2.46 -9.10 3.26
C TYR A 104 2.69 -9.39 1.77
N LEU A 105 2.31 -8.48 0.88
CA LEU A 105 2.51 -8.62 -0.57
C LEU A 105 4.00 -8.74 -0.93
N ILE A 106 4.87 -7.94 -0.31
CA ILE A 106 6.34 -8.05 -0.50
C ILE A 106 6.87 -9.38 0.03
N THR A 107 6.40 -9.80 1.22
CA THR A 107 6.89 -11.04 1.85
C THR A 107 6.49 -12.28 1.07
N THR A 108 5.29 -12.28 0.47
CA THR A 108 4.75 -13.42 -0.27
C THR A 108 5.11 -13.42 -1.76
N GLY A 109 5.20 -12.25 -2.38
CA GLY A 109 5.47 -12.08 -3.80
C GLY A 109 6.89 -11.59 -4.15
N GLY A 110 7.72 -11.32 -3.15
CA GLY A 110 9.08 -10.81 -3.33
C GLY A 110 9.18 -9.29 -3.48
N GLU A 111 10.41 -8.77 -3.47
CA GLU A 111 10.67 -7.31 -3.50
C GLU A 111 10.36 -6.67 -4.86
N GLU A 112 10.26 -7.49 -5.92
CA GLU A 112 9.88 -7.08 -7.27
C GLU A 112 8.37 -7.15 -7.53
N TYR A 113 7.57 -7.48 -6.51
CA TYR A 113 6.12 -7.60 -6.63
C TYR A 113 5.46 -6.42 -7.34
N PHE A 114 5.83 -5.18 -6.96
CA PHE A 114 5.24 -3.97 -7.55
C PHE A 114 5.73 -3.68 -8.96
N LEU A 115 6.92 -4.15 -9.33
CA LEU A 115 7.39 -4.10 -10.72
C LEU A 115 6.52 -5.01 -11.60
N GLU A 116 6.31 -6.25 -11.17
CA GLU A 116 5.48 -7.22 -11.91
C GLU A 116 4.01 -6.77 -11.94
N LEU A 117 3.49 -6.25 -10.83
CA LEU A 117 2.17 -5.65 -10.80
C LEU A 117 2.06 -4.52 -11.82
N GLY A 118 3.03 -3.62 -11.87
CA GLY A 118 3.05 -2.53 -12.85
C GLY A 118 2.98 -3.01 -14.29
N LYS A 119 3.71 -4.08 -14.64
CA LYS A 119 3.63 -4.70 -15.97
C LYS A 119 2.22 -5.24 -16.25
N ILE A 120 1.62 -5.98 -15.31
CA ILE A 120 0.27 -6.54 -15.45
C ILE A 120 -0.77 -5.44 -15.68
N LEU A 121 -0.69 -4.34 -14.92
CA LEU A 121 -1.60 -3.21 -15.06
C LEU A 121 -1.45 -2.55 -16.45
N GLN A 122 -0.21 -2.39 -16.94
CA GLN A 122 0.07 -1.83 -18.26
C GLN A 122 -0.41 -2.73 -19.40
N THR A 123 -0.16 -4.05 -19.34
CA THR A 123 -0.59 -4.98 -20.40
C THR A 123 -2.11 -4.99 -20.58
N LYS A 124 -2.87 -4.83 -19.48
CA LYS A 124 -4.33 -4.75 -19.57
C LYS A 124 -4.82 -3.44 -20.19
N LYS A 125 -4.01 -2.37 -20.21
CA LYS A 125 -4.36 -1.07 -20.81
C LYS A 125 -4.42 -1.14 -22.34
N ASP A 126 -3.70 -2.08 -22.92
CA ASP A 126 -3.54 -2.24 -24.37
C ASP A 126 -4.54 -3.25 -24.98
N THR A 127 -5.51 -3.73 -24.19
CA THR A 127 -6.58 -4.60 -24.71
C THR A 127 -7.82 -3.73 -25.03
N PRO A 128 -8.23 -3.61 -26.31
CA PRO A 128 -9.30 -2.71 -26.75
C PRO A 128 -10.70 -3.10 -26.25
#